data_AF-A0A9P5TDK5-F1
#
_entry.id   AF-A0A9P5TDK5-F1
#
_cell.length_a   1.000
_cell.length_b   1.000
_cell.length_c   1.000
_cell.angle_alpha   90.00
_cell.angle_beta   90.00
_cell.angle_gamma   90.00
#
_symmetry.space_group_name_H-M   'P 1'
#
loop_
_entity.id
_entity.type
_entity.pdbx_description
1 polymer ?
#
loop_
_entity_poly.entity_id
_entity_poly.type
_entity_poly.pdbx_seq_one_letter_code
_entity_poly.pdbx_strand_id
1 'polypeptide(L)'
;MAASALCPQLQGSELWITYHQASRTHKQVTAQLVDVSDAAQLFDLEDVLDYVFQQGFVDPKWRSVTWWEDCTAVRLKAGSTVQDLLTRGAGSTPETSLHLIVADVPQAIWVHYEYVHSVHTHTATQRIRLDLPHFKCERLAHITNHIFAKGYLPSNTRSLVSWKGACGKHIEESVKVEDVLAWGEGHCESKPLRLVIDL
;
A
#
# COMPACT_ATOMS: atom_id res chain seq x y z
N MET A 1 52.91 -15.64 -21.84
CA MET A 1 51.60 -15.40 -22.48
C MET A 1 50.54 -15.96 -21.56
N ALA A 2 49.90 -15.10 -20.78
CA ALA A 2 48.86 -15.49 -19.83
C ALA A 2 47.53 -15.63 -20.58
N ALA A 3 46.91 -16.80 -20.48
CA ALA A 3 45.57 -17.03 -20.99
C ALA A 3 44.59 -16.18 -20.18
N SER A 4 43.96 -15.20 -20.85
CA SER A 4 42.76 -14.54 -20.34
C SER A 4 41.69 -15.60 -20.15
N ALA A 5 41.32 -15.86 -18.90
CA ALA A 5 40.11 -16.58 -18.57
C ALA A 5 38.93 -15.74 -19.08
N LEU A 6 38.35 -16.17 -20.20
CA LEU A 6 37.03 -15.74 -20.64
C LEU A 6 36.06 -16.10 -19.51
N CYS A 7 35.68 -15.11 -18.69
CA CYS A 7 34.45 -15.23 -17.92
C CYS A 7 33.34 -15.58 -18.92
N PRO A 8 32.59 -16.67 -18.73
CA PRO A 8 31.40 -16.88 -19.55
C PRO A 8 30.53 -15.64 -19.31
N GLN A 9 30.19 -14.93 -20.39
CA GLN A 9 29.08 -13.99 -20.35
C GLN A 9 27.89 -14.79 -19.85
N LEU A 10 27.50 -14.62 -18.58
CA LEU A 10 26.19 -15.05 -18.13
C LEU A 10 25.21 -14.28 -19.01
N GLN A 11 24.66 -14.96 -20.01
CA GLN A 11 23.35 -14.63 -20.56
C GLN A 11 22.37 -14.89 -19.41
N GLY A 12 22.34 -13.98 -18.45
CA GLY A 12 21.57 -14.07 -17.23
C GLY A 12 20.11 -14.00 -17.60
N SER A 13 19.50 -15.15 -17.77
CA SER A 13 18.06 -15.30 -17.99
C SER A 13 17.33 -15.40 -16.65
N GLU A 14 17.94 -14.89 -15.58
CA GLU A 14 17.49 -15.04 -14.21
C GLU A 14 17.42 -13.66 -13.56
N LEU A 15 16.34 -13.39 -12.83
CA LEU A 15 16.09 -12.16 -12.11
C LEU A 15 15.86 -12.48 -10.63
N TRP A 16 16.72 -11.96 -9.77
CA TRP A 16 16.62 -12.08 -8.32
C TRP A 16 15.65 -11.03 -7.76
N ILE A 17 14.63 -11.50 -7.05
CA ILE A 17 13.59 -10.67 -6.43
C ILE A 17 13.46 -11.03 -4.95
N THR A 18 13.21 -10.04 -4.10
CA THR A 18 12.82 -10.24 -2.70
C THR A 18 11.49 -9.57 -2.40
N TYR A 19 10.69 -10.18 -1.53
CA TYR A 19 9.40 -9.65 -1.10
C TYR A 19 9.51 -9.02 0.28
N HIS A 20 9.24 -7.72 0.37
CA HIS A 20 9.34 -6.95 1.60
C HIS A 20 7.94 -6.44 2.00
N GLN A 21 7.44 -6.84 3.18
CA GLN A 21 6.20 -6.29 3.75
C GLN A 21 6.56 -5.17 4.73
N ALA A 22 6.23 -3.93 4.39
CA ALA A 22 6.80 -2.72 4.99
C ALA A 22 6.59 -2.58 6.52
N SER A 23 5.47 -3.06 7.09
CA SER A 23 5.22 -3.00 8.55
C SER A 23 5.26 -4.35 9.26
N ARG A 24 5.42 -5.46 8.52
CA ARG A 24 5.58 -6.80 9.13
C ARG A 24 7.05 -7.11 9.32
N THR A 25 7.74 -6.30 10.12
CA THR A 25 9.15 -6.43 10.53
C THR A 25 9.52 -7.80 11.15
N HIS A 26 8.54 -8.68 11.38
CA HIS A 26 8.71 -10.03 11.91
C HIS A 26 8.44 -11.16 10.91
N LYS A 27 8.05 -10.86 9.67
CA LYS A 27 7.97 -11.87 8.60
C LYS A 27 9.30 -11.92 7.86
N GLN A 28 9.79 -13.14 7.64
CA GLN A 28 11.01 -13.33 6.87
C GLN A 28 10.81 -12.80 5.44
N VAL A 29 11.76 -11.98 5.00
CA VAL A 29 11.92 -11.62 3.59
C VAL A 29 12.04 -12.92 2.81
N THR A 30 11.15 -13.12 1.84
CA THR A 30 11.22 -14.27 0.95
C THR A 30 11.97 -13.85 -0.30
N ALA A 31 13.11 -14.50 -0.56
CA ALA A 31 13.87 -14.32 -1.78
C ALA A 31 13.41 -15.35 -2.82
N GLN A 32 13.27 -14.91 -4.06
CA GLN A 32 12.83 -15.74 -5.17
C GLN A 32 13.63 -15.42 -6.42
N LEU A 33 14.14 -16.48 -7.04
CA LEU A 33 14.74 -16.41 -8.36
C LEU A 33 13.64 -16.60 -9.39
N VAL A 34 13.44 -15.60 -10.24
CA VAL A 34 12.51 -15.66 -11.36
C VAL A 34 13.31 -16.00 -12.60
N ASP A 35 12.97 -17.13 -13.22
CA ASP A 35 13.50 -17.49 -14.51
C ASP A 35 12.82 -16.62 -15.59
N VAL A 36 13.61 -15.74 -16.19
CA VAL A 36 13.24 -14.83 -17.28
C VAL A 36 13.51 -15.48 -18.65
N SER A 37 14.02 -16.71 -18.71
CA SER A 37 14.32 -17.43 -19.97
C SER A 37 13.07 -17.66 -20.82
N ASP A 38 11.89 -17.78 -20.19
CA ASP A 38 10.59 -17.87 -20.88
C ASP A 38 10.09 -16.46 -21.29
N ALA A 39 11.02 -15.68 -21.86
CA ALA A 39 11.05 -14.23 -22.04
C ALA A 39 9.95 -13.65 -22.97
N ALA A 40 8.99 -14.45 -23.42
CA ALA A 40 7.95 -13.96 -24.31
C ALA A 40 6.93 -13.06 -23.58
N GLN A 41 6.92 -13.05 -22.24
CA GLN A 41 5.91 -12.32 -21.45
C GLN A 41 6.48 -11.32 -20.43
N LEU A 42 7.78 -11.33 -20.10
CA LEU A 42 8.35 -10.48 -19.04
C LEU A 42 9.27 -9.40 -19.61
N PHE A 43 8.69 -8.33 -20.16
CA PHE A 43 9.46 -7.24 -20.78
C PHE A 43 9.86 -6.17 -19.75
N ASP A 44 8.92 -5.77 -18.89
CA ASP A 44 9.12 -4.76 -17.86
C ASP A 44 8.71 -5.23 -16.45
N LEU A 45 8.84 -4.34 -15.47
CA LEU A 45 8.50 -4.66 -14.08
C LEU A 45 7.00 -4.78 -13.83
N GLU A 46 6.11 -4.29 -14.70
CA GLU A 46 4.66 -4.58 -14.60
C GLU A 46 4.38 -6.01 -15.02
N ASP A 47 5.04 -6.51 -16.07
CA ASP A 47 4.90 -7.90 -16.49
C ASP A 47 5.41 -8.87 -15.41
N VAL A 48 6.57 -8.55 -14.81
CA VAL A 48 7.11 -9.30 -13.67
C VAL A 48 6.14 -9.25 -12.49
N LEU A 49 5.52 -8.11 -12.23
CA LEU A 49 4.52 -7.96 -11.18
C LEU A 49 3.28 -8.82 -11.47
N ASP A 50 2.78 -8.83 -12.70
CA ASP A 50 1.67 -9.68 -13.14
C ASP A 50 1.98 -11.15 -12.93
N TYR A 51 3.17 -11.60 -13.32
CA TYR A 51 3.63 -12.96 -13.10
C TYR A 51 3.65 -13.32 -11.62
N VAL A 52 4.21 -12.46 -10.77
CA VAL A 52 4.25 -12.66 -9.30
C VAL A 52 2.86 -12.87 -8.71
N PHE A 53 1.86 -12.11 -9.18
CA PHE A 53 0.47 -12.27 -8.75
C PHE A 53 -0.21 -13.51 -9.32
N GLN A 54 0.02 -13.82 -10.59
CA GLN A 54 -0.54 -15.01 -11.26
C GLN A 54 -0.07 -16.32 -10.61
N GLN A 55 1.20 -16.38 -10.20
CA GLN A 55 1.77 -17.53 -9.50
C GLN A 55 1.35 -17.60 -8.03
N GLY A 56 0.69 -16.57 -7.49
CA GLY A 56 0.22 -16.52 -6.11
C GLY A 56 1.32 -16.28 -5.07
N PHE A 57 2.50 -15.79 -5.49
CA PHE A 57 3.57 -15.44 -4.55
C PHE A 57 3.20 -14.24 -3.67
N VAL A 58 2.44 -13.30 -4.22
CA VAL A 58 1.81 -12.19 -3.48
C VAL A 58 0.31 -12.23 -3.73
N ASP A 59 -0.49 -11.97 -2.70
CA ASP A 59 -1.95 -11.91 -2.83
C ASP A 59 -2.38 -10.72 -3.71
N PRO A 60 -3.15 -10.92 -4.79
CA PRO A 60 -3.57 -9.88 -5.74
C PRO A 60 -4.20 -8.63 -5.11
N LYS A 61 -4.79 -8.75 -3.91
CA LYS A 61 -5.36 -7.59 -3.21
C LYS A 61 -4.33 -6.51 -2.86
N TRP A 62 -3.04 -6.86 -2.84
CA TRP A 62 -1.97 -5.93 -2.50
C TRP A 62 -1.44 -5.13 -3.70
N ARG A 63 -1.85 -5.45 -4.94
CA ARG A 63 -1.31 -4.81 -6.15
C ARG A 63 -1.29 -3.28 -6.11
N SER A 64 -2.37 -2.67 -5.64
CA SER A 64 -2.47 -1.19 -5.62
C SER A 64 -1.51 -0.51 -4.65
N VAL A 65 -0.86 -1.29 -3.78
CA VAL A 65 0.04 -0.81 -2.73
C VAL A 65 1.43 -1.44 -2.81
N THR A 66 1.76 -2.06 -3.94
CA THR A 66 3.10 -2.57 -4.21
C THR A 66 3.91 -1.62 -5.07
N TRP A 67 5.22 -1.59 -4.87
CA TRP A 67 6.15 -0.94 -5.79
C TRP A 67 7.51 -1.65 -5.79
N TRP A 68 8.31 -1.34 -6.80
CA TRP A 68 9.64 -1.88 -6.95
C TRP A 68 10.70 -0.93 -6.40
N GLU A 69 11.70 -1.47 -5.72
CA GLU A 69 12.94 -0.80 -5.35
C GLU A 69 14.15 -1.60 -5.83
N ASP A 70 15.28 -0.94 -6.04
CA ASP A 70 16.56 -1.64 -6.21
C ASP A 70 17.22 -1.98 -4.85
N CYS A 71 18.37 -2.64 -4.90
CA CYS A 71 19.14 -2.99 -3.70
C CYS A 71 19.64 -1.78 -2.89
N THR A 72 19.55 -0.57 -3.45
CA THR A 72 19.88 0.70 -2.77
C THR A 72 18.65 1.40 -2.19
N ALA A 73 17.49 0.73 -2.19
CA ALA A 73 16.20 1.26 -1.76
C ALA A 73 15.70 2.45 -2.59
N VAL A 74 16.16 2.57 -3.85
CA VAL A 74 15.64 3.58 -4.79
C VAL A 74 14.43 3.01 -5.51
N ARG A 75 13.31 3.75 -5.44
CA ARG A 75 12.07 3.37 -6.11
C ARG A 75 12.23 3.35 -7.63
N LEU A 76 11.89 2.22 -8.23
CA LEU A 76 11.93 1.97 -9.67
C LEU A 76 10.59 2.28 -10.32
N LYS A 77 10.62 2.58 -11.62
CA LYS A 77 9.41 2.77 -12.41
C LYS A 77 8.88 1.41 -12.87
N ALA A 78 7.57 1.25 -12.80
CA ALA A 78 6.81 0.13 -13.36
C ALA A 78 7.24 -0.25 -14.79
N GLY A 79 7.37 0.72 -15.69
CA GLY A 79 7.80 0.49 -17.08
C GLY A 79 9.32 0.37 -17.29
N SER A 80 10.11 0.14 -16.24
CA SER A 80 11.54 -0.15 -16.40
C SER A 80 11.72 -1.54 -16.99
N THR A 81 12.46 -1.65 -18.10
CA THR A 81 12.67 -2.94 -18.76
C THR A 81 13.58 -3.84 -17.91
N VAL A 82 13.31 -5.13 -17.90
CA VAL A 82 14.13 -6.11 -17.16
C VAL A 82 15.57 -6.12 -17.70
N GLN A 83 15.72 -6.00 -19.03
CA GLN A 83 17.02 -5.95 -19.69
C GLN A 83 17.86 -4.74 -19.26
N ASP A 84 17.26 -3.55 -19.14
CA ASP A 84 17.99 -2.36 -18.68
C ASP A 84 18.45 -2.50 -17.22
N LEU A 85 17.63 -3.14 -16.38
CA LEU A 85 17.95 -3.38 -14.97
C LEU A 85 19.12 -4.37 -14.83
N LEU A 86 19.06 -5.50 -15.55
CA LEU A 86 20.12 -6.50 -15.57
C LEU A 86 21.43 -5.93 -16.15
N THR A 87 21.35 -5.08 -17.17
CA THR A 87 22.52 -4.39 -17.75
C THR A 87 23.20 -3.47 -16.74
N ARG A 88 22.44 -2.90 -15.81
CA ARG A 88 22.94 -2.09 -14.68
C ARG A 88 23.38 -2.94 -13.48
N GLY A 89 23.24 -4.26 -13.55
CA GLY A 89 23.56 -5.20 -12.47
C GLY A 89 22.49 -5.28 -11.37
N ALA A 90 21.32 -4.69 -11.56
CA ALA A 90 20.20 -4.79 -10.63
C ALA A 90 19.42 -6.08 -10.90
N GLY A 91 19.24 -6.91 -9.87
CA GLY A 91 18.55 -8.20 -9.95
C GLY A 91 19.40 -9.34 -10.51
N SER A 92 20.69 -9.15 -10.75
CA SER A 92 21.57 -10.18 -11.31
C SER A 92 22.12 -11.17 -10.27
N THR A 93 22.16 -10.78 -9.00
CA THR A 93 22.60 -11.64 -7.89
C THR A 93 21.66 -11.48 -6.70
N PRO A 94 21.72 -12.39 -5.70
CA PRO A 94 20.98 -12.22 -4.45
C PRO A 94 21.28 -10.90 -3.74
N GLU A 95 22.52 -10.40 -3.81
CA GLU A 95 22.94 -9.15 -3.19
C GLU A 95 22.43 -7.91 -3.93
N THR A 96 22.16 -8.03 -5.23
CA THR A 96 21.60 -6.96 -6.05
C THR A 96 20.12 -7.12 -6.35
N SER A 97 19.44 -8.04 -5.65
CA SER A 97 18.04 -8.37 -5.89
C SER A 97 17.13 -7.14 -5.93
N LEU A 98 16.13 -7.18 -6.80
CA LEU A 98 15.07 -6.18 -6.80
C LEU A 98 14.09 -6.45 -5.65
N HIS A 99 13.65 -5.40 -4.97
CA HIS A 99 12.73 -5.53 -3.86
C HIS A 99 11.31 -5.19 -4.32
N LEU A 100 10.39 -6.15 -4.24
CA LEU A 100 8.96 -5.88 -4.32
C LEU A 100 8.47 -5.48 -2.93
N ILE A 101 8.29 -4.18 -2.74
CA ILE A 101 7.76 -3.64 -1.50
C ILE A 101 6.24 -3.72 -1.54
N VAL A 102 5.65 -4.29 -0.49
CA VAL A 102 4.22 -4.28 -0.23
C VAL A 102 4.00 -3.33 0.94
N ALA A 103 3.38 -2.16 0.68
CA ALA A 103 2.98 -1.29 1.79
C ALA A 103 1.95 -1.99 2.66
N ASP A 104 2.08 -1.75 3.96
CA ASP A 104 1.04 -2.10 4.90
C ASP A 104 -0.10 -1.11 4.73
N VAL A 105 -1.15 -1.56 4.05
CA VAL A 105 -2.42 -0.82 4.04
C VAL A 105 -3.01 -0.93 5.43
N PRO A 106 -3.34 0.19 6.07
CA PRO A 106 -4.09 0.13 7.32
C PRO A 106 -5.41 -0.61 7.04
N GLN A 107 -5.58 -1.77 7.66
CA GLN A 107 -6.78 -2.59 7.46
C GLN A 107 -8.03 -1.95 8.06
N ALA A 108 -7.84 -0.90 8.84
CA ALA A 108 -8.92 -0.15 9.45
C ALA A 108 -8.51 1.29 9.69
N ILE A 109 -9.52 2.14 9.81
CA ILE A 109 -9.41 3.49 10.33
C ILE A 109 -10.27 3.61 11.58
N TRP A 110 -9.74 4.32 12.58
CA TRP A 110 -10.46 4.66 13.80
C TRP A 110 -11.11 6.02 13.67
N VAL A 111 -12.40 6.07 13.92
CA VAL A 111 -13.23 7.28 13.83
C VAL A 111 -13.86 7.56 15.19
N HIS A 112 -13.78 8.80 15.65
CA HIS A 112 -14.43 9.28 16.86
C HIS A 112 -15.56 10.26 16.50
N TYR A 113 -16.77 9.97 16.94
CA TYR A 113 -17.95 10.80 16.72
C TYR A 113 -18.03 11.88 17.80
N GLU A 114 -17.97 13.15 17.39
CA GLU A 114 -17.96 14.32 18.29
C GLU A 114 -19.18 15.21 18.03
N TYR A 115 -20.14 15.24 18.96
CA TYR A 115 -21.34 16.07 18.87
C TYR A 115 -21.10 17.42 19.58
N VAL A 116 -21.18 18.54 18.86
CA VAL A 116 -20.74 19.86 19.36
C VAL A 116 -21.84 20.59 20.16
N HIS A 117 -23.11 20.29 19.91
CA HIS A 117 -24.26 20.98 20.51
C HIS A 117 -25.18 20.08 21.35
N SER A 118 -24.75 18.85 21.61
CA SER A 118 -25.52 17.92 22.44
C SER A 118 -25.27 18.17 23.94
N VAL A 119 -26.35 18.35 24.69
CA VAL A 119 -26.35 18.47 26.18
C VAL A 119 -25.84 17.17 26.84
N HIS A 120 -25.84 16.07 26.09
CA HIS A 120 -25.22 14.81 26.46
C HIS A 120 -24.07 14.53 25.51
N THR A 121 -22.84 14.52 26.01
CA THR A 121 -21.63 14.15 25.27
C THR A 121 -21.68 12.67 24.92
N HIS A 122 -22.44 12.32 23.89
CA HIS A 122 -22.44 10.99 23.30
C HIS A 122 -21.24 10.87 22.38
N THR A 123 -20.08 10.58 22.94
CA THR A 123 -18.91 10.26 22.13
C THR A 123 -18.81 8.76 21.96
N ALA A 124 -18.54 8.34 20.73
CA ALA A 124 -18.30 6.93 20.41
C ALA A 124 -17.07 6.85 19.52
N THR A 125 -16.23 5.85 19.76
CA THR A 125 -15.11 5.53 18.88
C THR A 125 -15.42 4.23 18.16
N GLN A 126 -15.27 4.22 16.84
CA GLN A 126 -15.53 3.08 15.98
C GLN A 126 -14.31 2.75 15.13
N ARG A 127 -14.02 1.47 15.00
CA ARG A 127 -13.06 0.94 14.04
C ARG A 127 -13.78 0.52 12.77
N ILE A 128 -13.48 1.19 11.65
CA ILE A 128 -14.04 0.88 10.32
C ILE A 128 -12.99 0.08 9.55
N ARG A 129 -13.34 -1.15 9.15
CA ARG A 129 -12.47 -2.00 8.32
C ARG A 129 -12.42 -1.50 6.87
N LEU A 130 -11.23 -1.34 6.34
CA LEU A 130 -10.96 -0.86 4.98
C LEU A 130 -10.76 -2.02 3.98
N ASP A 131 -10.55 -3.25 4.47
CA ASP A 131 -10.25 -4.45 3.68
C ASP A 131 -11.49 -5.24 3.24
N LEU A 132 -12.68 -4.61 3.21
CA LEU A 132 -13.90 -5.29 2.80
C LEU A 132 -13.97 -5.43 1.27
N PRO A 133 -14.34 -6.60 0.72
CA PRO A 133 -14.26 -6.90 -0.73
C PRO A 133 -14.97 -5.92 -1.67
N HIS A 134 -15.99 -5.21 -1.18
CA HIS A 134 -16.78 -4.25 -1.96
C HIS A 134 -16.60 -2.80 -1.48
N PHE A 135 -15.68 -2.54 -0.55
CA PHE A 135 -15.49 -1.22 0.03
C PHE A 135 -14.21 -0.58 -0.52
N LYS A 136 -14.32 0.06 -1.68
CA LYS A 136 -13.22 0.87 -2.25
C LYS A 136 -13.12 2.21 -1.51
N CYS A 137 -12.33 2.23 -0.45
CA CYS A 137 -12.22 3.37 0.44
C CYS A 137 -11.01 4.26 0.12
N GLU A 138 -11.05 4.94 -1.02
CA GLU A 138 -9.94 5.81 -1.45
C GLU A 138 -9.94 7.17 -0.75
N ARG A 139 -11.11 7.75 -0.48
CA ARG A 139 -11.28 9.10 0.07
C ARG A 139 -12.14 9.10 1.33
N LEU A 140 -11.97 10.10 2.19
CA LEU A 140 -12.80 10.27 3.39
C LEU A 140 -14.30 10.33 3.06
N ALA A 141 -14.69 10.90 1.91
CA ALA A 141 -16.07 10.87 1.42
C ALA A 141 -16.66 9.46 1.37
N HIS A 142 -15.87 8.43 1.02
CA HIS A 142 -16.33 7.05 0.98
C HIS A 142 -16.57 6.49 2.39
N ILE A 143 -15.75 6.90 3.36
CA ILE A 143 -15.98 6.60 4.79
C ILE A 143 -17.26 7.25 5.26
N THR A 144 -17.46 8.55 4.97
CA THR A 144 -18.69 9.23 5.36
C THR A 144 -19.90 8.50 4.77
N ASN A 145 -19.89 8.22 3.46
CA ASN A 145 -20.99 7.50 2.81
C ASN A 145 -21.21 6.11 3.41
N HIS A 146 -20.15 5.38 3.78
CA HIS A 146 -20.26 4.10 4.48
C HIS A 146 -20.96 4.23 5.84
N ILE A 147 -20.60 5.25 6.64
CA ILE A 147 -21.17 5.51 7.96
C ILE A 147 -22.70 5.69 7.84
N PHE A 148 -23.15 6.52 6.89
CA PHE A 148 -24.58 6.74 6.65
C PHE A 148 -25.28 5.53 6.03
N ALA A 149 -24.65 4.84 5.07
CA ALA A 149 -25.21 3.64 4.44
C ALA A 149 -25.40 2.48 5.43
N LYS A 150 -24.58 2.39 6.48
CA LYS A 150 -24.71 1.42 7.58
C LYS A 150 -25.68 1.87 8.67
N GLY A 151 -26.19 3.10 8.62
CA GLY A 151 -27.08 3.65 9.64
C GLY A 151 -26.38 3.97 10.96
N TYR A 152 -25.05 4.15 10.96
CA TYR A 152 -24.32 4.58 12.16
C TYR A 152 -24.64 6.03 12.53
N LEU A 153 -25.01 6.85 11.53
CA LEU A 153 -25.57 8.18 11.72
C LEU A 153 -26.89 8.32 10.95
N PRO A 154 -27.85 9.12 11.45
CA PRO A 154 -29.11 9.40 10.75
C PRO A 154 -28.88 10.16 9.44
N SER A 155 -29.52 9.77 8.34
CA SER A 155 -29.27 10.36 7.01
C SER A 155 -29.47 11.87 6.92
N ASN A 156 -30.36 12.43 7.74
CA ASN A 156 -30.62 13.87 7.81
C ASN A 156 -29.44 14.69 8.38
N THR A 157 -28.43 14.05 8.96
CA THR A 157 -27.25 14.74 9.51
C THR A 157 -26.07 14.76 8.55
N ARG A 158 -26.20 14.21 7.35
CA ARG A 158 -25.10 14.10 6.37
C ARG A 158 -24.47 15.43 5.97
N SER A 159 -25.26 16.50 5.88
CA SER A 159 -24.77 17.85 5.58
C SER A 159 -24.18 18.57 6.78
N LEU A 160 -24.28 17.97 7.97
CA LEU A 160 -23.89 18.54 9.26
C LEU A 160 -22.61 17.90 9.81
N VAL A 161 -21.94 17.06 9.02
CA VAL A 161 -20.69 16.42 9.44
C VAL A 161 -19.48 17.03 8.78
N SER A 162 -18.38 17.12 9.54
CA SER A 162 -17.07 17.55 9.04
C SER A 162 -15.95 16.73 9.68
N TRP A 163 -14.87 16.51 8.93
CA TRP A 163 -13.71 15.77 9.44
C TRP A 163 -12.70 16.71 10.09
N LYS A 164 -12.15 16.29 11.24
CA LYS A 164 -11.03 16.95 11.91
C LYS A 164 -9.95 15.94 12.30
N GLY A 165 -8.69 16.35 12.19
CA GLY A 165 -7.56 15.61 12.75
C GLY A 165 -7.52 15.70 14.28
N ALA A 166 -6.61 14.97 14.92
CA ALA A 166 -6.37 15.02 16.36
C ALA A 166 -5.99 16.43 16.84
N CYS A 167 -5.30 17.22 16.00
CA CYS A 167 -4.97 18.62 16.30
C CYS A 167 -6.14 19.62 16.13
N GLY A 168 -7.29 19.17 15.61
CA GLY A 168 -8.48 19.99 15.41
C GLY A 168 -8.55 20.70 14.06
N LYS A 169 -7.52 20.52 13.22
CA LYS A 169 -7.52 21.02 11.84
C LYS A 169 -8.61 20.31 11.02
N HIS A 170 -9.36 21.09 10.26
CA HIS A 170 -10.32 20.58 9.29
C HIS A 170 -9.61 19.74 8.21
N ILE A 171 -10.20 18.60 7.86
CA ILE A 171 -9.77 17.74 6.75
C ILE A 171 -10.92 17.63 5.75
N GLU A 172 -10.66 17.90 4.47
CA GLU A 172 -11.72 17.80 3.46
C GLU A 172 -12.10 16.34 3.20
N GLU A 173 -13.37 16.09 2.87
CA GLU A 173 -13.83 14.76 2.47
C GLU A 173 -13.16 14.25 1.18
N SER A 174 -12.60 15.18 0.38
CA SER A 174 -11.84 14.88 -0.83
C SER A 174 -10.50 14.21 -0.51
N VAL A 175 -9.94 14.39 0.70
CA VAL A 175 -8.60 13.88 1.05
C VAL A 175 -8.59 12.36 0.99
N LYS A 176 -7.48 11.82 0.48
CA LYS A 176 -7.30 10.38 0.41
C LYS A 176 -7.10 9.78 1.80
N VAL A 177 -7.64 8.59 2.00
CA VAL A 177 -7.52 7.86 3.27
C VAL A 177 -6.06 7.52 3.57
N GLU A 178 -5.28 7.20 2.54
CA GLU A 178 -3.83 6.95 2.66
C GLU A 178 -3.07 8.15 3.24
N ASP A 179 -3.39 9.38 2.79
CA ASP A 179 -2.71 10.59 3.24
C ASP A 179 -3.03 10.87 4.71
N VAL A 180 -4.29 10.71 5.12
CA VAL A 180 -4.72 10.88 6.51
C VAL A 180 -4.00 9.90 7.43
N LEU A 181 -3.91 8.64 7.03
CA LEU A 181 -3.21 7.61 7.79
C LEU A 181 -1.70 7.86 7.82
N ALA A 182 -1.11 8.37 6.73
CA ALA A 182 0.29 8.77 6.69
C ALA A 182 0.61 9.94 7.63
N TRP A 183 -0.37 10.80 7.93
CA TRP A 183 -0.24 11.84 8.97
C TRP A 183 -0.33 11.28 10.40
N GLY A 184 -0.60 9.98 10.55
CA GLY A 184 -0.75 9.31 11.85
C GLY A 184 -2.16 9.47 12.46
N GLU A 185 -3.12 9.96 11.69
CA GLU A 185 -4.51 10.18 12.11
C GLU A 185 -5.36 8.95 11.79
N GLY A 186 -6.20 8.50 12.71
CA GLY A 186 -7.09 7.35 12.54
C GLY A 186 -6.38 5.99 12.55
N HIS A 187 -5.09 5.92 12.85
CA HIS A 187 -4.33 4.66 12.84
C HIS A 187 -4.64 3.75 14.04
N CYS A 188 -5.00 4.33 15.19
CA CYS A 188 -5.31 3.61 16.41
C CYS A 188 -6.41 4.32 17.23
N GLU A 189 -6.96 3.62 18.21
CA GLU A 189 -8.02 4.13 19.09
C GLU A 189 -7.60 5.39 19.88
N SER A 190 -6.31 5.52 20.21
CA SER A 190 -5.78 6.68 20.93
C SER A 190 -5.50 7.90 20.03
N LYS A 191 -5.54 7.73 18.70
CA LYS A 191 -5.44 8.80 17.71
C LYS A 191 -6.53 8.64 16.65
N PRO A 192 -7.81 8.67 17.02
CA PRO A 192 -8.89 8.48 16.07
C PRO A 192 -9.07 9.75 15.23
N LEU A 193 -9.44 9.58 13.97
CA LEU A 193 -9.91 10.68 13.14
C LEU A 193 -11.27 11.14 13.68
N ARG A 194 -11.53 12.45 13.76
CA ARG A 194 -12.76 12.96 14.37
C ARG A 194 -13.79 13.30 13.30
N LEU A 195 -14.97 12.72 13.42
CA LEU A 195 -16.16 13.12 12.66
C LEU A 195 -17.01 14.00 13.56
N VAL A 196 -16.94 15.30 13.31
CA VAL A 196 -17.69 16.32 14.06
C VAL A 196 -19.09 16.41 13.51
N ILE A 197 -20.09 16.43 14.39
CA ILE A 197 -21.51 16.42 14.07
C ILE A 197 -22.14 17.68 14.68
N ASP A 198 -22.61 18.55 13.81
CA ASP A 198 -23.18 19.86 14.14
C ASP A 198 -24.73 19.79 14.14
N LEU A 199 -25.30 19.16 15.17
CA LEU A 199 -26.75 18.95 15.34
C LEU A 199 -27.49 20.17 15.89
#